data_AF-A0AA37NRV3-F1
#
_entry.id   AF-A0AA37NRV3-F1
#
_cell.length_a   1.000
_cell.length_b   1.000
_cell.length_c   1.000
_cell.angle_alpha   90.00
_cell.angle_beta   90.00
_cell.angle_gamma   90.00
#
_symmetry.space_group_name_H-M   'P 1'
#
loop_
_entity.id
_entity.type
_entity.pdbx_description
1 polymer ?
#
loop_
_entity_poly.entity_id
_entity_poly.type
_entity_poly.pdbx_seq_one_letter_code
_entity_poly.pdbx_strand_id
1 'polypeptide(L)'
;MNAVLPWAGWLAAAMLSAAVHAGAKPPMALDPAQCQPPDADLSLPAAWEPYRDAVRACPLVQGGAAGNAPAKAAKVRLLAVFTDAHYRGLPPDAPWERFPLPLLVDDTGRCVGKLTHLFPADPPEELDVVPGRWRDGVPHEIQLQVRSPAVGGDYHLPTLRWDAKNRLYRPAASGPASAKPPTPPDQDKTPCP
;
A
#
# COMPACT_ATOMS: atom_id res chain seq x y z
N MET A 1 -78.87 8.48 -21.60
CA MET A 1 -77.66 9.30 -21.82
C MET A 1 -77.03 9.55 -20.46
N ASN A 2 -75.73 9.24 -20.36
CA ASN A 2 -74.74 9.64 -19.36
C ASN A 2 -74.75 9.00 -17.96
N ALA A 3 -73.80 8.07 -17.79
CA ALA A 3 -73.18 7.66 -16.53
C ALA A 3 -72.04 8.63 -16.16
N VAL A 4 -71.76 8.83 -14.86
CA VAL A 4 -70.42 9.21 -14.36
C VAL A 4 -70.18 8.58 -12.99
N LEU A 5 -69.16 7.73 -12.92
CA LEU A 5 -68.61 7.06 -11.73
C LEU A 5 -67.63 7.97 -10.97
N PRO A 6 -67.34 7.69 -9.69
CA PRO A 6 -66.42 8.47 -8.86
C PRO A 6 -64.96 8.07 -9.16
N TRP A 7 -64.06 9.05 -9.25
CA TRP A 7 -62.63 8.79 -9.34
C TRP A 7 -61.89 9.15 -8.06
N ALA A 8 -61.30 8.10 -7.47
CA ALA A 8 -60.33 8.14 -6.40
C ALA A 8 -59.00 8.74 -6.89
N GLY A 9 -58.44 9.67 -6.11
CA GLY A 9 -57.19 10.38 -6.39
C GLY A 9 -56.04 9.97 -5.46
N TRP A 10 -55.37 8.87 -5.82
CA TRP A 10 -53.95 8.50 -5.69
C TRP A 10 -53.07 8.95 -4.50
N LEU A 11 -52.44 7.92 -3.93
CA LEU A 11 -51.30 7.90 -3.00
C LEU A 11 -50.04 8.57 -3.55
N ALA A 12 -49.32 9.32 -2.71
CA ALA A 12 -47.89 9.61 -2.91
C ALA A 12 -47.11 8.99 -1.74
N ALA A 13 -46.70 7.73 -1.90
CA ALA A 13 -45.74 7.09 -1.00
C ALA A 13 -44.33 7.59 -1.37
N ALA A 14 -43.75 8.45 -0.52
CA ALA A 14 -42.35 8.83 -0.61
C ALA A 14 -41.48 7.62 -0.23
N MET A 15 -40.96 6.92 -1.22
CA MET A 15 -39.93 5.89 -1.04
C MET A 15 -38.61 6.60 -0.69
N LEU A 16 -38.33 6.77 0.60
CA LEU A 16 -36.98 7.08 1.08
C LEU A 16 -36.09 5.87 0.78
N SER A 17 -35.35 5.95 -0.31
CA SER A 17 -34.27 5.00 -0.60
C SER A 17 -33.11 5.30 0.34
N ALA A 18 -33.09 4.62 1.49
CA ALA A 18 -31.89 4.51 2.31
C ALA A 18 -30.86 3.70 1.52
N ALA A 19 -29.87 4.38 0.95
CA ALA A 19 -28.71 3.74 0.38
C ALA A 19 -27.94 3.05 1.51
N VAL A 20 -28.23 1.77 1.72
CA VAL A 20 -27.43 0.87 2.56
C VAL A 20 -26.02 0.89 2.00
N HIS A 21 -25.12 1.59 2.70
CA HIS A 21 -23.69 1.47 2.44
C HIS A 21 -23.30 0.07 2.87
N ALA A 22 -23.36 -0.88 1.92
CA ALA A 22 -22.81 -2.21 2.11
C ALA A 22 -21.36 -2.02 2.59
N GLY A 23 -21.10 -2.46 3.83
CA GLY A 23 -19.80 -2.34 4.47
C GLY A 23 -18.74 -3.03 3.61
N ALA A 24 -18.01 -2.24 2.83
CA ALA A 24 -16.82 -2.71 2.18
C ALA A 24 -15.83 -3.10 3.29
N LYS A 25 -15.47 -4.39 3.35
CA LYS A 25 -14.42 -4.88 4.25
C LYS A 25 -13.17 -4.02 4.03
N PRO A 26 -12.49 -3.55 5.09
CA PRO A 26 -11.33 -2.70 4.94
C PRO A 26 -10.28 -3.39 4.06
N PRO A 27 -9.58 -2.64 3.20
CA PRO A 27 -8.51 -3.19 2.38
C PRO A 27 -7.44 -3.82 3.29
N MET A 28 -6.93 -4.99 2.88
CA MET A 28 -6.01 -5.78 3.69
C MET A 28 -4.59 -5.24 3.54
N ALA A 29 -3.89 -5.07 4.65
CA ALA A 29 -2.46 -4.76 4.64
C ALA A 29 -1.66 -5.91 4.04
N LEU A 30 -0.54 -5.56 3.41
CA LEU A 30 0.45 -6.50 2.91
C LEU A 30 1.02 -7.31 4.08
N ASP A 31 0.91 -8.63 4.00
CA ASP A 31 1.47 -9.55 5.00
C ASP A 31 2.95 -9.84 4.67
N PRO A 32 3.91 -9.42 5.52
CA PRO A 32 5.33 -9.68 5.28
C PRO A 32 5.68 -11.17 5.16
N ALA A 33 4.89 -12.06 5.77
CA ALA A 33 5.10 -13.50 5.70
C ALA A 33 4.85 -14.09 4.30
N GLN A 34 4.14 -13.36 3.42
CA GLN A 34 3.88 -13.79 2.05
C GLN A 34 4.99 -13.36 1.07
N CYS A 35 5.93 -12.53 1.52
CA CYS A 35 7.03 -12.06 0.67
C CYS A 35 8.07 -13.15 0.43
N GLN A 36 8.50 -13.28 -0.82
CA GLN A 36 9.46 -14.30 -1.26
C GLN A 36 10.80 -13.66 -1.64
N PRO A 37 11.90 -14.41 -1.74
CA PRO A 37 13.09 -13.92 -2.42
C PRO A 37 12.74 -13.40 -3.83
N PRO A 38 13.38 -12.31 -4.31
CA PRO A 38 13.17 -11.84 -5.67
C PRO A 38 13.61 -12.89 -6.70
N ASP A 39 13.07 -12.80 -7.90
CA ASP A 39 13.52 -13.64 -9.03
C ASP A 39 15.02 -13.42 -9.27
N ALA A 40 15.74 -14.49 -9.62
CA ALA A 40 17.20 -14.47 -9.74
C ALA A 40 17.71 -13.51 -10.84
N ASP A 41 16.87 -13.20 -11.83
CA ASP A 41 17.13 -12.29 -12.94
C ASP A 41 16.77 -10.83 -12.63
N LEU A 42 16.17 -10.55 -11.48
CA LEU A 42 15.86 -9.20 -11.07
C LEU A 42 17.15 -8.42 -10.74
N SER A 43 17.49 -7.47 -11.60
CA SER A 43 18.59 -6.55 -11.35
C SER A 43 18.26 -5.63 -10.18
N LEU A 44 19.04 -5.73 -9.10
CA LEU A 44 18.92 -4.82 -7.95
C LEU A 44 19.79 -3.58 -8.17
N PRO A 45 19.42 -2.41 -7.64
CA PRO A 45 20.31 -1.25 -7.61
C PRO A 45 21.58 -1.57 -6.81
N ALA A 46 22.71 -0.94 -7.15
CA ALA A 46 24.00 -1.23 -6.50
C ALA A 46 23.98 -1.12 -4.96
N ALA A 47 23.21 -0.17 -4.41
CA ALA A 47 23.05 0.01 -2.97
C ALA A 47 22.33 -1.15 -2.26
N TRP A 48 21.62 -2.01 -3.00
CA TRP A 48 20.90 -3.17 -2.49
C TRP A 48 21.73 -4.45 -2.51
N GLU A 49 22.81 -4.50 -3.30
CA GLU A 49 23.64 -5.71 -3.47
C GLU A 49 24.17 -6.28 -2.15
N PRO A 50 24.64 -5.48 -1.17
CA PRO A 50 25.10 -6.02 0.11
C PRO A 50 24.02 -6.76 0.89
N TYR A 51 22.75 -6.47 0.61
CA TYR A 51 21.60 -7.00 1.33
C TYR A 51 20.83 -8.06 0.54
N ARG A 52 21.36 -8.54 -0.59
CA ARG A 52 20.68 -9.43 -1.55
C ARG A 52 19.93 -10.60 -0.89
N ASP A 53 20.55 -11.26 0.08
CA ASP A 53 19.96 -12.42 0.78
C ASP A 53 18.81 -12.04 1.72
N ALA A 54 18.74 -10.78 2.12
CA ALA A 54 17.67 -10.18 2.93
C ALA A 54 16.60 -9.48 2.08
N VAL A 55 16.81 -9.30 0.77
CA VAL A 55 15.80 -8.69 -0.12
C VAL A 55 14.61 -9.64 -0.30
N ARG A 56 13.41 -9.10 -0.21
CA ARG A 56 12.16 -9.81 -0.52
C ARG A 56 11.31 -9.03 -1.51
N ALA A 57 10.65 -9.77 -2.38
CA ALA A 57 9.58 -9.32 -3.26
C ALA A 57 8.23 -9.71 -2.65
N CYS A 58 7.46 -8.69 -2.31
CA CYS A 58 6.13 -8.82 -1.74
C CYS A 58 5.07 -8.59 -2.82
N PRO A 59 4.24 -9.58 -3.16
CA PRO A 59 3.16 -9.40 -4.11
C PRO A 59 2.09 -8.47 -3.50
N LEU A 60 1.69 -7.42 -4.22
CA LEU A 60 0.48 -6.70 -3.86
C LEU A 60 -0.71 -7.56 -4.31
N VAL A 61 -1.62 -7.89 -3.40
CA VAL A 61 -2.73 -8.80 -3.70
C VAL A 61 -4.06 -8.04 -3.73
N GLN A 62 -4.82 -8.21 -4.81
CA GLN A 62 -6.23 -7.83 -4.83
C GLN A 62 -7.00 -8.93 -4.10
N GLY A 63 -7.30 -8.70 -2.81
CA GLY A 63 -8.20 -9.57 -2.06
C GLY A 63 -9.58 -9.61 -2.71
N GLY A 64 -10.12 -10.82 -2.90
CA GLY A 64 -11.49 -11.01 -3.38
C GLY A 64 -12.48 -10.39 -2.40
N ALA A 65 -12.99 -9.21 -2.74
CA ALA A 65 -14.15 -8.65 -2.06
C ALA A 65 -15.34 -9.59 -2.32
N ALA A 66 -15.87 -10.19 -1.25
CA ALA A 66 -17.05 -11.05 -1.23
C ALA A 66 -16.98 -12.33 -2.09
N GLY A 67 -16.66 -13.46 -1.44
CA GLY A 67 -16.94 -14.81 -1.96
C GLY A 67 -15.87 -15.40 -2.86
N ASN A 68 -15.02 -16.26 -2.31
CA ASN A 68 -14.21 -17.30 -2.99
C ASN A 68 -13.45 -16.96 -4.29
N ALA A 69 -13.30 -15.70 -4.67
CA ALA A 69 -12.49 -15.31 -5.81
C ALA A 69 -11.00 -15.44 -5.43
N PRO A 70 -10.19 -16.14 -6.23
CA PRO A 70 -8.76 -16.27 -5.95
C PRO A 70 -8.12 -14.89 -5.95
N ALA A 71 -7.27 -14.63 -4.95
CA ALA A 71 -6.48 -13.41 -4.90
C ALA A 71 -5.67 -13.29 -6.19
N LYS A 72 -5.82 -12.16 -6.89
CA LYS A 72 -5.04 -11.88 -8.09
C LYS A 72 -3.84 -11.05 -7.70
N ALA A 73 -2.65 -11.54 -8.05
CA ALA A 73 -1.42 -10.77 -7.92
C ALA A 73 -1.50 -9.53 -8.81
N ALA A 74 -1.07 -8.40 -8.25
CA ALA A 74 -0.93 -7.16 -8.98
C ALA A 74 0.18 -7.23 -10.02
N LYS A 75 0.15 -6.31 -10.97
CA LYS A 75 1.27 -6.01 -11.87
C LYS A 75 2.36 -5.16 -11.21
N VAL A 76 2.21 -4.88 -9.91
CA VAL A 76 3.15 -4.10 -9.10
C VAL A 76 3.49 -4.91 -7.86
N ARG A 77 4.77 -5.00 -7.53
CA ARG A 77 5.27 -5.66 -6.32
C ARG A 77 6.13 -4.70 -5.52
N LEU A 78 6.21 -4.92 -4.22
CA LEU A 78 7.09 -4.18 -3.32
C LEU A 78 8.38 -4.97 -3.14
N LEU A 79 9.53 -4.36 -3.44
CA LEU A 79 10.84 -4.84 -3.05
C LEU A 79 11.26 -4.14 -1.77
N ALA A 80 11.72 -4.90 -0.79
CA ALA A 80 12.21 -4.36 0.48
C ALA A 80 13.37 -5.21 1.03
N VAL A 81 14.29 -4.58 1.75
CA VAL A 81 15.26 -5.30 2.59
C VAL A 81 14.57 -5.68 3.90
N PHE A 82 14.47 -6.96 4.19
CA PHE A 82 13.94 -7.45 5.46
C PHE A 82 15.05 -7.37 6.50
N THR A 83 15.06 -6.29 7.27
CA THR A 83 16.10 -5.98 8.27
C THR A 83 16.30 -7.12 9.27
N ASP A 84 15.22 -7.73 9.77
CA ASP A 84 15.29 -8.91 10.64
C ASP A 84 16.00 -10.12 10.00
N ALA A 85 15.86 -10.29 8.67
CA ALA A 85 16.57 -11.34 7.95
C ALA A 85 18.06 -11.02 7.81
N HIS A 86 18.42 -9.74 7.63
CA HIS A 86 19.80 -9.28 7.57
C HIS A 86 20.54 -9.44 8.92
N TYR A 87 19.90 -9.05 10.02
CA TYR A 87 20.50 -9.17 11.36
C TYR A 87 20.48 -10.59 11.91
N ARG A 88 19.83 -11.55 11.23
CA ARG A 88 19.79 -12.94 11.68
C ARG A 88 21.18 -13.55 11.64
N GLY A 89 21.80 -13.69 12.82
CA GLY A 89 23.14 -14.26 12.97
C GLY A 89 24.24 -13.22 13.13
N LEU A 90 23.90 -11.93 13.12
CA LEU A 90 24.82 -10.87 13.55
C LEU A 90 24.85 -10.78 15.09
N PRO A 91 25.93 -10.21 15.67
CA PRO A 91 25.97 -9.89 17.09
C PRO A 91 24.77 -9.02 17.53
N PRO A 92 24.24 -9.19 18.76
CA PRO A 92 23.10 -8.40 19.25
C PRO A 92 23.35 -6.88 19.30
N ASP A 93 24.61 -6.47 19.32
CA ASP A 93 25.09 -5.09 19.34
C ASP A 93 25.56 -4.60 17.96
N ALA A 94 25.29 -5.36 16.90
CA ALA A 94 25.58 -4.92 15.54
C ALA A 94 24.95 -3.54 15.27
N PRO A 95 25.73 -2.58 14.75
CA PRO A 95 25.24 -1.23 14.54
C PRO A 95 24.12 -1.21 13.50
N TRP A 96 23.13 -0.35 13.70
CA TRP A 96 22.05 -0.18 12.73
C TRP A 96 22.57 0.42 11.41
N GLU A 97 22.53 -0.38 10.36
CA GLU A 97 22.89 0.02 9.00
C GLU A 97 21.82 0.92 8.37
N ARG A 98 22.28 1.68 7.37
CA ARG A 98 21.41 2.53 6.58
C ARG A 98 20.91 1.77 5.36
N PHE A 99 19.76 1.11 5.53
CA PHE A 99 19.13 0.31 4.48
C PHE A 99 18.56 1.17 3.36
N PRO A 100 18.54 0.66 2.12
CA PRO A 100 17.84 1.32 1.04
C PRO A 100 16.33 1.26 1.26
N LEU A 101 15.63 2.34 0.89
CA LEU A 101 14.19 2.44 1.06
C LEU A 101 13.44 1.54 0.04
N PRO A 102 12.33 0.90 0.45
CA PRO A 102 11.57 -0.02 -0.40
C PRO A 102 11.13 0.57 -1.74
N LEU A 103 11.15 -0.26 -2.79
CA LEU A 103 10.79 0.12 -4.16
C LEU A 103 9.49 -0.57 -4.59
N LEU A 104 8.60 0.17 -5.22
CA LEU A 104 7.51 -0.40 -6.02
C LEU A 104 8.06 -0.66 -7.42
N VAL A 105 7.98 -1.90 -7.89
CA VAL A 105 8.40 -2.27 -9.25
C VAL A 105 7.26 -2.89 -10.02
N ASP A 106 7.22 -2.66 -11.33
CA ASP A 106 6.27 -3.32 -12.22
C ASP A 106 6.72 -4.77 -12.57
N ASP A 107 5.92 -5.43 -13.40
CA ASP A 107 6.16 -6.78 -13.91
C ASP A 107 7.46 -6.93 -14.71
N THR A 108 8.01 -5.83 -15.23
CA THR A 108 9.30 -5.82 -15.92
C THR A 108 10.49 -5.59 -14.98
N GLY A 109 10.23 -5.39 -13.68
CA GLY A 109 11.24 -5.01 -12.70
C GLY A 109 11.59 -3.52 -12.71
N ARG A 110 10.92 -2.71 -13.54
CA ARG A 110 11.15 -1.26 -13.58
C ARG A 110 10.59 -0.59 -12.33
N CYS A 111 11.36 0.33 -11.75
CA CYS A 111 10.92 1.13 -10.61
C CYS A 111 9.76 2.04 -11.01
N VAL A 112 8.63 1.89 -10.32
CA VAL A 112 7.43 2.71 -10.48
C VAL A 112 7.10 3.52 -9.25
N GLY A 113 7.85 3.38 -8.17
CA GLY A 113 7.67 4.19 -6.96
C GLY A 113 8.68 3.81 -5.88
N LYS A 114 8.75 4.65 -4.85
CA LYS A 114 9.62 4.46 -3.69
C LYS A 114 8.84 4.79 -2.43
N LEU A 115 8.95 3.94 -1.40
CA LEU A 115 8.39 4.22 -0.09
C LEU A 115 9.34 5.13 0.69
N THR A 116 8.80 5.87 1.66
CA THR A 116 9.59 6.81 2.46
C THR A 116 10.06 6.22 3.79
N HIS A 117 9.65 5.01 4.15
CA HIS A 117 9.99 4.30 5.40
C HIS A 117 10.34 2.85 5.05
N LEU A 118 11.15 2.20 5.89
CA LEU A 118 11.50 0.79 5.70
C LEU A 118 10.26 -0.11 5.87
N PHE A 119 10.29 -1.27 5.23
CA PHE A 119 9.26 -2.29 5.32
C PHE A 119 9.94 -3.66 5.52
N PRO A 120 9.41 -4.54 6.39
CA PRO A 120 8.25 -4.31 7.25
C PRO A 120 8.54 -3.47 8.49
N ALA A 121 9.81 -3.35 8.88
CA ALA A 121 10.23 -2.72 10.12
C ALA A 121 11.33 -1.67 9.92
N ASP A 122 11.16 -0.53 10.59
CA ASP A 122 12.16 0.52 10.84
C ASP A 122 12.23 0.74 12.37
N PRO A 123 12.88 -0.16 13.12
CA PRO A 123 12.75 -0.20 14.58
C PRO A 123 12.95 1.17 15.25
N PRO A 124 12.05 1.57 16.16
CA PRO A 124 11.00 0.76 16.79
C PRO A 124 9.65 0.76 16.04
N GLU A 125 9.61 1.25 14.80
CA GLU A 125 8.38 1.43 14.01
C GLU A 125 8.15 0.29 13.01
N GLU A 126 6.89 0.06 12.67
CA GLU A 126 6.47 -0.89 11.62
C GLU A 126 5.64 -0.15 10.55
N LEU A 127 5.74 -0.59 9.29
CA LEU A 127 5.01 0.02 8.18
C LEU A 127 3.95 -0.93 7.64
N ASP A 128 2.69 -0.53 7.73
CA ASP A 128 1.58 -1.20 7.05
C ASP A 128 1.37 -0.59 5.66
N VAL A 129 1.38 -1.46 4.64
CA VAL A 129 1.18 -1.09 3.23
C VAL A 129 -0.16 -1.66 2.77
N VAL A 130 -1.11 -0.78 2.44
CA VAL A 130 -2.49 -1.16 2.14
C VAL A 130 -2.85 -0.77 0.69
N PRO A 131 -2.74 -1.70 -0.28
CA PRO A 131 -3.09 -1.44 -1.67
C PRO A 131 -4.62 -1.42 -1.88
N GLY A 132 -5.09 -0.49 -2.69
CA GLY A 132 -6.51 -0.26 -2.93
C GLY A 132 -6.81 0.39 -4.27
N ARG A 133 -8.10 0.67 -4.50
CA ARG A 133 -8.65 1.26 -5.75
C ARG A 133 -8.08 0.59 -7.01
N TRP A 134 -8.27 -0.72 -7.09
CA TRP A 134 -7.72 -1.54 -8.17
C TRP A 134 -8.34 -1.21 -9.54
N ARG A 135 -7.48 -1.14 -10.57
CA ARG A 135 -7.88 -1.08 -11.99
C ARG A 135 -6.83 -1.81 -12.82
N ASP A 136 -7.27 -2.70 -13.70
CA ASP A 136 -6.40 -3.45 -14.64
C ASP A 136 -5.20 -4.17 -13.99
N GLY A 137 -5.38 -4.62 -12.74
CA GLY A 137 -4.34 -5.30 -11.94
C GLY A 137 -3.33 -4.36 -11.27
N VAL A 138 -3.58 -3.06 -11.27
CA VAL A 138 -2.74 -2.03 -10.61
C VAL A 138 -3.53 -1.39 -9.47
N PRO A 139 -2.97 -1.29 -8.25
CA PRO A 139 -3.60 -0.52 -7.19
C PRO A 139 -3.43 0.97 -7.48
N HIS A 140 -4.51 1.72 -7.69
CA HIS A 140 -4.40 3.15 -7.96
C HIS A 140 -4.12 3.98 -6.70
N GLU A 141 -4.34 3.40 -5.52
CA GLU A 141 -3.97 3.98 -4.24
C GLU A 141 -3.23 2.96 -3.40
N ILE A 142 -2.17 3.39 -2.73
CA ILE A 142 -1.48 2.62 -1.68
C ILE A 142 -1.44 3.51 -0.44
N GLN A 143 -2.19 3.12 0.58
CA GLN A 143 -2.17 3.78 1.87
C GLN A 143 -0.99 3.24 2.69
N LEU A 144 -0.37 4.13 3.44
CA LEU A 144 0.83 3.86 4.22
C LEU A 144 0.55 4.32 5.65
N GLN A 145 0.65 3.40 6.61
CA GLN A 145 0.45 3.67 8.02
C GLN A 145 1.67 3.18 8.80
N VAL A 146 2.24 4.06 9.60
CA VAL A 146 3.33 3.73 10.52
C VAL A 146 2.73 3.41 11.87
N ARG A 147 3.05 2.23 12.40
CA ARG A 147 2.78 1.84 13.78
C ARG A 147 3.99 2.23 14.63
N SER A 148 3.80 3.11 15.60
CA SER A 148 4.90 3.67 16.39
C SER A 148 4.60 3.59 17.88
N PRO A 149 5.50 2.99 18.69
CA PRO A 149 5.33 2.93 20.15
C PRO A 149 5.65 4.26 20.85
N ALA A 150 6.07 5.28 20.11
CA ALA A 150 6.36 6.60 20.67
C ALA A 150 5.09 7.26 21.23
N VAL A 151 5.25 8.30 22.06
CA VAL A 151 4.13 9.06 22.64
C VAL A 151 3.18 9.64 21.57
N GLY A 152 3.68 9.89 20.36
CA GLY A 152 2.88 10.34 19.22
C GLY A 152 1.93 9.28 18.66
N GLY A 153 2.16 8.00 18.97
CA GLY A 153 1.41 6.86 18.46
C GLY A 153 1.53 6.69 16.94
N ASP A 154 0.62 5.91 16.39
CA ASP A 154 0.54 5.61 14.96
C ASP A 154 0.24 6.86 14.12
N TYR A 155 0.78 6.91 12.91
CA TYR A 155 0.57 8.02 12.00
C TYR A 155 0.48 7.58 10.53
N HIS A 156 -0.19 8.38 9.71
CA HIS A 156 -0.31 8.12 8.28
C HIS A 156 0.73 8.89 7.49
N LEU A 157 1.33 8.21 6.52
CA LEU A 157 2.14 8.84 5.49
C LEU A 157 1.25 9.27 4.31
N PRO A 158 1.73 10.18 3.43
CA PRO A 158 1.00 10.51 2.22
C PRO A 158 0.63 9.26 1.40
N THR A 159 -0.65 9.11 1.07
CA THR A 159 -1.12 8.02 0.20
C THR A 159 -0.42 8.12 -1.15
N LEU A 160 0.11 7.01 -1.65
CA LEU A 160 0.68 6.97 -2.99
C LEU A 160 -0.44 6.77 -4.02
N ARG A 161 -0.46 7.61 -5.06
CA ARG A 161 -1.42 7.57 -6.15
C ARG A 161 -0.76 7.22 -7.47
N TRP A 162 -1.39 6.32 -8.21
CA TRP A 162 -0.94 5.95 -9.54
C TRP A 162 -1.18 7.09 -10.54
N ASP A 163 -0.09 7.58 -11.13
CA ASP A 163 -0.08 8.49 -12.27
C ASP A 163 -0.05 7.64 -13.55
N ALA A 164 -1.23 7.39 -14.12
CA ALA A 164 -1.37 6.57 -15.32
C ALA A 164 -0.64 7.14 -16.55
N LYS A 165 -0.45 8.47 -16.61
CA LYS A 165 0.24 9.13 -17.72
C LYS A 165 1.73 8.84 -17.69
N ASN A 166 2.34 8.94 -16.51
CA ASN A 166 3.78 8.74 -16.33
C ASN A 166 4.15 7.32 -15.87
N ARG A 167 3.15 6.45 -15.63
CA ARG A 167 3.28 5.07 -15.14
C ARG A 167 4.16 4.97 -13.89
N LEU A 168 3.83 5.78 -12.89
CA LEU A 168 4.55 5.86 -11.61
C LEU A 168 3.61 6.25 -10.46
N TYR A 169 4.01 5.96 -9.24
CA TYR A 169 3.33 6.38 -8.01
C TYR A 169 3.85 7.74 -7.54
N ARG A 170 2.94 8.63 -7.15
CA ARG A 170 3.27 9.92 -6.54
C ARG A 170 2.59 10.06 -5.17
N PRO A 171 3.23 10.67 -4.18
CA PRO A 171 2.56 11.10 -2.97
C PRO A 171 1.37 12.01 -3.32
N ALA A 172 0.19 11.68 -2.82
CA ALA A 172 -0.93 12.61 -2.83
C ALA A 172 -0.58 13.81 -1.96
N ALA A 173 -0.93 15.02 -2.40
CA ALA A 173 -0.81 16.19 -1.54
C ALA A 173 -1.64 15.95 -0.27
N SER A 174 -0.98 15.97 0.88
CA SER A 174 -1.66 15.93 2.17
C SER A 174 -2.60 17.14 2.24
N GLY A 175 -3.88 16.93 2.54
CA GLY A 175 -4.73 18.01 3.07
C GLY A 175 -4.11 18.62 4.33
N PRO A 176 -4.66 19.72 4.89
CA PRO A 176 -4.04 20.42 6.01
C PRO A 176 -3.74 19.45 7.16
N ALA A 177 -2.45 19.16 7.34
CA ALA A 177 -1.97 18.13 8.23
C ALA A 177 -2.04 18.63 9.67
N SER A 178 -2.90 18.02 10.48
CA SER A 178 -2.61 17.91 11.90
C SER A 178 -1.45 16.93 12.04
N ALA A 179 -0.35 17.41 12.62
CA ALA A 179 0.97 16.76 12.77
C ALA A 179 1.84 16.75 11.50
N LYS A 180 2.90 17.55 11.55
CA LYS A 180 4.06 17.46 10.66
C LYS A 180 4.74 16.11 10.95
N PRO A 181 4.87 15.20 9.97
CA PRO A 181 5.66 13.99 10.17
C PRO A 181 7.09 14.37 10.60
N PRO A 182 7.73 13.62 11.52
CA PRO A 182 9.17 13.73 11.68
C PRO A 182 9.81 13.57 10.29
N THR A 183 10.74 14.46 9.97
CA THR A 183 11.45 14.38 8.69
C THR A 183 12.20 13.05 8.71
N PRO A 184 11.96 12.13 7.77
CA PRO A 184 12.76 10.92 7.71
C PRO A 184 14.23 11.36 7.67
N PRO A 185 15.12 10.75 8.47
CA PRO A 185 16.55 10.95 8.26
C PRO A 185 16.80 10.75 6.76
N ASP A 186 17.53 11.67 6.14
CA ASP A 186 17.77 11.78 4.70
C ASP A 186 18.33 10.46 4.18
N GLN A 187 17.51 9.41 3.95
CA GLN A 187 17.95 8.02 4.05
C GLN A 187 18.34 7.41 2.72
N ASP A 188 17.79 7.85 1.61
CA ASP A 188 18.30 7.51 0.28
C ASP A 188 17.61 8.39 -0.76
N LYS A 189 18.35 9.30 -1.38
CA LYS A 189 17.85 10.17 -2.46
C LYS A 189 17.97 9.54 -3.84
N THR A 190 18.43 8.29 -3.94
CA THR A 190 18.54 7.60 -5.23
C THR A 190 17.16 7.57 -5.88
N PRO A 191 16.99 8.25 -7.02
CA PRO A 191 15.73 8.23 -7.76
C PRO A 191 15.39 6.78 -8.14
N CYS A 192 14.11 6.52 -8.44
CA CYS A 192 13.84 5.41 -9.35
C CYS A 192 14.73 5.62 -10.60
N PRO A 193 15.57 4.64 -11.00
CA PRO A 193 16.36 4.76 -12.22
C PRO A 193 15.47 4.98 -13.45
#